data_AF-A0A9Q0Y8X7-F1
#
_entry.id   AF-A0A9Q0Y8X7-F1
#
_cell.length_a   1.000
_cell.length_b   1.000
_cell.length_c   1.000
_cell.angle_alpha   90.00
_cell.angle_beta   90.00
_cell.angle_gamma   90.00
#
_symmetry.space_group_name_H-M   'P 1'
#
loop_
_entity.id
_entity.type
_entity.pdbx_description
1 polymer ?
#
loop_
_entity_poly.entity_id
_entity_poly.type
_entity_poly.pdbx_seq_one_letter_code
_entity_poly.pdbx_strand_id
1 'polypeptide(L)'
;MVSQQTDCQIKFKRILEHFVAANRLKDDECDAIIREYGNFLEGVKASPSAYKEFDPHKDSMRIDTFLFNKMGSNDDYFRLWQRVVCKVLLLSHGQASVERGFSFNKQLEVENLQERSFISQRHVIDHIKSVGGTLSVLVDRKLLMSAAGARQRYLAHLEDEKRKKEKETRVLKRKVADERIKELEKKKARLEDDMKAMQTSADDFAEKAENTGKLTWIAKSNSLRRSAKAKANEVQELVDEIASLKRKD
;
A
#
# COMPACT_ATOMS: atom_id res chain seq x y z
N MET A 1 5.73 -31.56 -13.68
CA MET A 1 5.28 -30.26 -14.19
C MET A 1 5.63 -29.99 -15.67
N VAL A 2 6.54 -30.75 -16.30
CA VAL A 2 6.85 -30.66 -17.77
C VAL A 2 5.95 -31.61 -18.60
N SER A 3 4.84 -32.08 -18.05
CA SER A 3 3.97 -33.07 -18.70
C SER A 3 3.06 -32.45 -19.78
N GLN A 4 2.88 -31.13 -19.80
CA GLN A 4 2.00 -30.40 -20.72
C GLN A 4 2.75 -29.20 -21.33
N GLN A 5 3.48 -29.44 -22.42
CA GLN A 5 4.25 -28.41 -23.15
C GLN A 5 3.37 -27.26 -23.65
N THR A 6 2.13 -27.57 -24.02
CA THR A 6 1.10 -26.62 -24.44
C THR A 6 0.79 -25.60 -23.35
N ASP A 7 0.67 -26.04 -22.10
CA ASP A 7 0.30 -25.17 -20.98
C ASP A 7 1.46 -24.23 -20.59
N CYS A 8 2.69 -24.72 -20.69
CA CYS A 8 3.89 -23.90 -20.52
C CYS A 8 3.97 -22.79 -21.58
N GLN A 9 3.71 -23.13 -22.85
CA GLN A 9 3.69 -22.15 -23.94
C GLN A 9 2.56 -21.12 -23.79
N ILE A 10 1.37 -21.53 -23.35
CA ILE A 10 0.25 -20.60 -23.09
C ILE A 10 0.62 -19.62 -21.97
N LYS A 11 1.19 -20.11 -20.86
CA LYS A 11 1.64 -19.23 -19.76
C LYS A 11 2.74 -18.28 -20.21
N PHE A 12 3.67 -18.75 -21.04
CA PHE A 12 4.74 -17.92 -21.56
C PHE A 12 4.23 -16.83 -22.51
N LYS A 13 3.24 -17.13 -23.37
CA LYS A 13 2.58 -16.12 -24.21
C LYS A 13 1.97 -14.97 -23.39
N ARG A 14 1.32 -15.28 -22.25
CA ARG A 14 0.81 -14.25 -21.34
C ARG A 14 1.92 -13.36 -20.76
N ILE A 15 3.09 -13.93 -20.47
CA ILE A 15 4.24 -13.13 -20.02
C ILE A 15 4.67 -12.17 -21.14
N LEU A 16 4.75 -12.64 -22.39
CA LEU A 16 5.11 -11.79 -23.52
C LEU A 16 4.08 -10.66 -23.73
N GLU A 17 2.78 -10.95 -23.63
CA GLU A 17 1.71 -9.95 -23.68
C GLU A 17 1.91 -8.83 -22.64
N HIS A 18 2.26 -9.18 -21.40
CA HIS A 18 2.58 -8.19 -20.36
C HIS A 18 3.85 -7.38 -20.67
N PHE A 19 4.87 -8.00 -21.28
CA PHE A 19 6.10 -7.31 -21.67
C PHE A 19 5.88 -6.35 -22.84
N VAL A 20 5.04 -6.72 -23.80
CA VAL A 20 4.59 -5.85 -24.90
C VAL A 20 3.78 -4.68 -24.33
N ALA A 21 2.78 -4.95 -23.49
CA ALA A 21 1.96 -3.92 -22.86
C ALA A 21 2.79 -2.91 -22.05
N ALA A 22 3.88 -3.37 -21.44
CA ALA A 22 4.82 -2.53 -20.71
C ALA A 22 5.88 -1.83 -21.60
N ASN A 23 5.76 -1.92 -22.94
CA ASN A 23 6.74 -1.42 -23.91
C ASN A 23 8.17 -1.92 -23.67
N ARG A 24 8.32 -3.13 -23.12
CA ARG A 24 9.63 -3.76 -22.83
C ARG A 24 10.10 -4.72 -23.92
N LEU A 25 9.19 -5.11 -24.82
CA LEU A 25 9.40 -6.00 -25.96
C LEU A 25 8.56 -5.48 -27.13
N LYS A 26 9.02 -5.69 -28.37
CA LYS A 26 8.25 -5.37 -29.58
C LYS A 26 7.54 -6.62 -30.11
N ASP A 27 6.41 -6.43 -30.77
CA ASP A 27 5.58 -7.54 -31.28
C ASP A 27 6.28 -8.39 -32.34
N ASP A 28 7.17 -7.80 -33.13
CA ASP A 28 7.95 -8.48 -34.18
C ASP A 28 8.97 -9.49 -33.61
N GLU A 29 9.40 -9.31 -32.35
CA GLU A 29 10.35 -10.22 -31.68
C GLU A 29 9.65 -11.40 -30.97
N CYS A 30 8.33 -11.34 -30.75
CA CYS A 30 7.58 -12.32 -29.96
C CYS A 30 7.60 -13.73 -30.57
N ASP A 31 7.39 -13.85 -31.89
CA ASP A 31 7.32 -15.16 -32.57
C ASP A 31 8.66 -15.91 -32.54
N ALA A 32 9.77 -15.18 -32.65
CA ALA A 32 11.11 -15.74 -32.54
C ALA A 32 11.37 -16.26 -31.12
N ILE A 33 10.98 -15.49 -30.09
CA ILE A 33 11.16 -15.87 -28.69
C ILE A 33 10.28 -17.07 -28.30
N ILE A 34 9.05 -17.15 -28.82
CA ILE A 34 8.16 -18.31 -28.61
C ILE A 34 8.79 -19.58 -29.21
N ARG A 35 9.42 -19.48 -30.37
CA ARG A 35 10.12 -20.60 -31.02
C ARG A 35 11.32 -21.07 -30.21
N GLU A 36 12.16 -20.13 -29.75
CA GLU A 36 13.30 -20.44 -28.89
C GLU A 36 12.86 -21.10 -27.56
N TYR A 37 11.77 -20.63 -26.97
CA TYR A 37 11.18 -21.27 -25.79
C TYR A 37 10.64 -22.68 -26.08
N GLY A 38 10.04 -22.90 -27.24
CA GLY A 38 9.61 -24.23 -27.69
C GLY A 38 10.77 -25.22 -27.78
N ASN A 39 11.86 -24.82 -28.44
CA ASN A 39 13.08 -25.62 -28.58
C ASN A 39 13.71 -25.93 -27.20
N PHE A 40 13.71 -24.94 -26.29
CA PHE A 40 14.19 -25.14 -24.93
C PHE A 40 13.37 -26.21 -24.18
N LEU A 41 12.03 -26.19 -24.30
CA LEU A 41 11.16 -27.19 -23.67
C LEU A 41 11.41 -28.60 -24.23
N GLU A 42 11.75 -28.72 -25.51
CA GLU A 42 12.15 -29.99 -26.12
C GLU A 42 13.50 -30.49 -25.57
N GLY A 43 14.48 -29.60 -25.42
CA GLY A 43 15.76 -29.91 -24.77
C GLY A 43 15.62 -30.37 -23.32
N VAL A 44 14.69 -29.76 -22.57
CA VAL A 44 14.35 -30.17 -21.19
C VAL A 44 13.74 -31.57 -21.15
N LYS A 45 12.87 -31.90 -22.12
CA LYS A 45 12.31 -33.26 -22.25
C LYS A 45 13.37 -34.30 -22.60
N ALA A 46 14.36 -33.93 -23.42
CA ALA A 46 15.47 -34.81 -23.79
C ALA A 46 16.43 -35.10 -22.61
N SER A 47 16.52 -34.18 -21.64
CA SER A 47 17.40 -34.33 -20.47
C SER A 47 16.72 -34.01 -19.12
N PRO A 48 15.77 -34.86 -18.65
CA PRO A 48 14.96 -34.56 -17.46
C PRO A 48 15.71 -34.64 -16.12
N SER A 49 16.81 -35.40 -16.06
CA SER A 49 17.56 -35.66 -14.82
C SER A 49 18.12 -34.38 -14.21
N ALA A 50 18.74 -33.52 -15.01
CA ALA A 50 19.33 -32.26 -14.57
C ALA A 50 18.31 -31.29 -13.93
N TYR A 51 17.04 -31.37 -14.33
CA TYR A 51 15.97 -30.53 -13.79
C TYR A 51 15.26 -31.17 -12.60
N LYS A 52 15.27 -32.50 -12.48
CA LYS A 52 14.73 -33.23 -11.32
C LYS A 52 15.67 -33.18 -10.12
N GLU A 53 16.97 -33.14 -10.36
CA GLU A 53 18.01 -33.04 -9.33
C GLU A 53 18.22 -31.62 -8.82
N PHE A 54 17.64 -30.62 -9.50
CA PHE A 54 17.71 -29.23 -9.09
C PHE A 54 16.93 -29.00 -7.80
N ASP A 55 17.63 -28.58 -6.75
CA ASP A 55 17.05 -28.23 -5.46
C ASP A 55 17.35 -26.76 -5.13
N PRO A 56 16.35 -25.86 -5.18
CA PRO A 56 16.54 -24.45 -4.87
C PRO A 56 16.92 -24.19 -3.40
N HIS A 57 16.77 -25.18 -2.52
CA HIS A 57 17.16 -25.08 -1.12
C HIS A 57 18.64 -25.34 -0.88
N LYS A 58 19.38 -25.95 -1.82
CA LYS A 58 20.85 -26.11 -1.71
C LYS A 58 21.57 -24.84 -2.14
N ASP A 59 22.54 -24.37 -1.35
CA ASP A 59 23.31 -23.15 -1.65
C ASP A 59 24.16 -23.26 -2.91
N SER A 60 24.52 -24.48 -3.32
CA SER A 60 25.26 -24.74 -4.55
C SER A 60 24.41 -24.71 -5.83
N MET A 61 23.08 -24.64 -5.72
CA MET A 61 22.15 -24.75 -6.85
C MET A 61 21.27 -23.50 -6.97
N ARG A 62 21.89 -22.36 -7.26
CA ARG A 62 21.16 -21.12 -7.53
C ARG A 62 20.43 -21.20 -8.86
N ILE A 63 19.21 -20.65 -8.90
CA ILE A 63 18.33 -20.72 -10.07
C ILE A 63 18.81 -19.81 -11.22
N ASP A 64 19.40 -18.66 -10.92
CA ASP A 64 20.00 -17.78 -11.94
C ASP A 64 21.21 -18.43 -12.60
N THR A 65 22.15 -18.97 -11.82
CA THR A 65 23.31 -19.70 -12.33
C THR A 65 22.89 -20.94 -13.13
N PHE A 66 21.90 -21.68 -12.62
CA PHE A 66 21.38 -22.86 -13.31
C PHE A 66 20.75 -22.52 -14.66
N LEU A 67 19.87 -21.51 -14.70
CA LEU A 67 19.23 -21.08 -15.95
C LEU A 67 20.22 -20.43 -16.91
N PHE A 68 21.20 -19.66 -16.43
CA PHE A 68 22.27 -19.11 -17.26
C PHE A 68 23.06 -20.23 -17.95
N ASN A 69 23.47 -21.26 -17.20
CA ASN A 69 24.18 -22.40 -17.78
C ASN A 69 23.38 -23.18 -18.82
N LYS A 70 22.04 -23.12 -18.78
CA LYS A 70 21.15 -23.87 -19.69
C LYS A 70 20.63 -23.04 -20.87
N MET A 71 20.47 -21.74 -20.70
CA MET A 71 19.93 -20.83 -21.71
C MET A 71 20.95 -19.78 -22.15
N GLY A 72 21.63 -19.14 -21.21
CA GLY A 72 22.58 -18.04 -21.49
C GLY A 72 23.88 -18.49 -22.14
N SER A 73 24.31 -19.74 -21.90
CA SER A 73 25.50 -20.32 -22.52
C SER A 73 25.28 -20.85 -23.96
N ASN A 74 24.05 -20.89 -24.45
CA ASN A 74 23.74 -21.35 -25.80
C ASN A 74 23.18 -20.19 -26.66
N ASP A 75 23.82 -19.94 -27.80
CA ASP A 75 23.43 -18.88 -28.74
C ASP A 75 22.03 -19.10 -29.32
N ASP A 76 21.54 -20.35 -29.35
CA ASP A 76 20.19 -20.69 -29.82
C ASP A 76 19.06 -20.06 -28.98
N TYR A 77 19.34 -19.69 -27.73
CA TYR A 77 18.35 -19.13 -26.80
C TYR A 77 18.66 -17.68 -26.41
N PHE A 78 19.52 -17.00 -27.19
CA PHE A 78 20.01 -15.68 -26.84
C PHE A 78 18.89 -14.65 -26.66
N ARG A 79 17.89 -14.62 -27.56
CA ARG A 79 16.77 -13.65 -27.46
C ARG A 79 15.88 -13.98 -26.26
N LEU A 80 15.55 -15.26 -26.06
CA LEU A 80 14.82 -15.71 -24.88
C LEU A 80 15.49 -15.29 -23.58
N TRP A 81 16.80 -15.54 -23.46
CA TRP A 81 17.58 -15.20 -22.27
C TRP A 81 17.65 -13.69 -22.03
N GLN A 82 18.14 -12.92 -23.00
CA GLN A 82 18.44 -11.50 -22.82
C GLN A 82 17.18 -10.63 -22.77
N ARG A 83 16.17 -10.91 -23.60
CA ARG A 83 14.99 -10.05 -23.74
C ARG A 83 13.94 -10.30 -22.68
N VAL A 84 13.82 -11.54 -22.20
CA VAL A 84 12.74 -11.94 -21.30
C VAL A 84 13.29 -12.47 -19.98
N VAL A 85 14.06 -13.56 -19.99
CA VAL A 85 14.43 -14.26 -18.76
C VAL A 85 15.25 -13.36 -17.84
N CYS A 86 16.32 -12.73 -18.32
CA CYS A 86 17.12 -11.78 -17.52
C CYS A 86 16.26 -10.69 -16.88
N LYS A 87 15.30 -10.13 -17.62
CA LYS A 87 14.42 -9.08 -17.08
C LYS A 87 13.52 -9.63 -15.99
N VAL A 88 12.94 -10.81 -16.17
CA VAL A 88 12.13 -11.49 -15.15
C VAL A 88 12.94 -11.79 -13.89
N LEU A 89 14.20 -12.21 -14.05
CA LEU A 89 15.11 -12.48 -12.93
C LEU A 89 15.54 -11.21 -12.18
N LEU A 90 15.45 -10.03 -12.82
CA LEU A 90 15.83 -8.73 -12.25
C LEU A 90 14.66 -7.93 -11.67
N LEU A 91 13.42 -8.38 -11.87
CA LEU A 91 12.26 -7.76 -11.22
C LEU A 91 12.36 -7.97 -9.70
N SER A 92 12.09 -6.92 -8.92
CA SER A 92 11.97 -7.02 -7.47
C SER A 92 10.64 -7.71 -7.14
N HIS A 93 10.70 -8.91 -6.56
CA HIS A 93 9.56 -9.70 -6.13
C HIS A 93 9.53 -9.82 -4.60
N GLY A 94 9.62 -8.69 -3.90
CA GLY A 94 9.96 -8.58 -2.47
C GLY A 94 9.20 -9.39 -1.41
N GLN A 95 8.40 -10.42 -1.75
CA GLN A 95 7.84 -11.46 -0.88
C GLN A 95 7.68 -12.86 -1.54
N ALA A 96 8.21 -13.14 -2.74
CA ALA A 96 7.99 -14.42 -3.42
C ALA A 96 8.94 -15.52 -2.92
N SER A 97 8.41 -16.69 -2.52
CA SER A 97 9.22 -17.87 -2.10
C SER A 97 10.31 -18.26 -3.11
N VAL A 98 10.10 -17.98 -4.40
CA VAL A 98 11.04 -18.31 -5.49
C VAL A 98 12.26 -17.38 -5.51
N GLU A 99 12.15 -16.16 -4.96
CA GLU A 99 13.28 -15.22 -4.82
C GLU A 99 14.39 -15.69 -3.87
N ARG A 100 14.12 -16.66 -3.00
CA ARG A 100 15.15 -17.20 -2.10
C ARG A 100 16.28 -17.88 -2.86
N GLY A 101 15.99 -18.43 -4.04
CA GLY A 101 17.02 -18.96 -4.93
C GLY A 101 17.82 -17.89 -5.69
N PHE A 102 17.33 -16.64 -5.69
CA PHE A 102 17.93 -15.47 -6.35
C PHE A 102 18.65 -14.53 -5.34
N SER A 103 18.22 -14.51 -4.08
CA SER A 103 18.79 -13.65 -3.03
C SER A 103 20.08 -14.23 -2.42
N PHE A 104 21.07 -13.37 -2.24
CA PHE A 104 22.29 -13.69 -1.48
C PHE A 104 21.99 -13.83 0.03
N ASN A 105 20.94 -13.15 0.52
CA ASN A 105 20.43 -13.25 1.88
C ASN A 105 19.28 -14.25 1.90
N LYS A 106 19.62 -15.54 1.92
CA LYS A 106 18.68 -16.67 1.82
C LYS A 106 17.91 -16.97 3.12
N GLN A 107 18.22 -16.28 4.20
CA GLN A 107 17.60 -16.52 5.49
C GLN A 107 16.18 -15.95 5.50
N LEU A 108 15.19 -16.79 5.80
CA LEU A 108 13.89 -16.32 6.27
C LEU A 108 14.17 -15.34 7.41
N GLU A 109 13.64 -14.12 7.33
CA GLU A 109 13.37 -13.36 8.54
C GLU A 109 12.34 -14.19 9.30
N VAL A 110 12.82 -15.01 10.24
CA VAL A 110 11.98 -15.89 11.06
C VAL A 110 11.01 -15.07 11.91
N GLU A 111 11.20 -13.75 11.99
CA GLU A 111 10.48 -12.84 12.84
C GLU A 111 10.13 -11.54 12.10
N ASN A 112 8.89 -11.06 12.24
CA ASN A 112 8.43 -9.71 11.88
C ASN A 112 9.17 -8.65 12.75
N LEU A 113 10.48 -8.58 12.62
CA LEU A 113 11.32 -7.63 13.33
C LEU A 113 11.15 -6.25 12.70
N GLN A 114 11.08 -5.24 13.56
CA GLN A 114 11.10 -3.86 13.10
C GLN A 114 12.52 -3.51 12.62
N GLU A 115 12.63 -2.55 11.70
CA GLU A 115 13.91 -2.01 11.19
C GLU A 115 14.92 -1.72 12.32
N ARG A 116 14.44 -1.12 13.42
CA ARG A 116 15.26 -0.82 14.59
C ARG A 116 15.93 -2.05 15.20
N SER A 117 15.26 -3.20 15.18
CA SER A 117 15.82 -4.47 15.65
C SER A 117 16.93 -4.95 14.72
N PHE A 118 16.76 -4.81 13.40
CA PHE A 118 17.80 -5.14 12.43
C PHE A 118 19.04 -4.25 12.58
N ILE A 119 18.85 -2.95 12.72
CA ILE A 119 19.95 -2.00 12.95
C ILE A 119 20.71 -2.39 14.23
N SER A 120 19.99 -2.70 15.30
CA SER A 120 20.59 -3.14 16.58
C SER A 120 21.40 -4.43 16.43
N GLN A 121 20.84 -5.45 15.78
CA GLN A 121 21.56 -6.71 15.53
C GLN A 121 22.79 -6.48 14.64
N ARG A 122 22.68 -5.62 13.64
CA ARG A 122 23.79 -5.31 12.74
C ARG A 122 24.93 -4.64 13.48
N HIS A 123 24.64 -3.67 14.35
CA HIS A 123 25.65 -3.06 15.21
C HIS A 123 26.38 -4.08 16.09
N VAL A 124 25.65 -5.05 16.65
CA VAL A 124 26.25 -6.14 17.44
C VAL A 124 27.19 -6.99 16.60
N ILE A 125 26.74 -7.43 15.42
CA ILE A 125 27.54 -8.25 14.50
C ILE A 125 28.79 -7.50 14.02
N ASP A 126 28.64 -6.23 13.63
CA ASP A 126 29.74 -5.42 13.13
C ASP A 126 30.79 -5.18 14.24
N HIS A 127 30.35 -4.98 15.48
CA HIS A 127 31.26 -4.90 16.62
C HIS A 127 32.00 -6.22 16.86
N ILE A 128 31.30 -7.37 16.87
CA ILE A 128 31.92 -8.69 17.03
C ILE A 128 32.98 -8.94 15.94
N LYS A 129 32.68 -8.57 14.69
CA LYS A 129 33.64 -8.68 13.58
C LYS A 129 34.85 -7.78 13.77
N SER A 130 34.64 -6.52 14.19
CA SER A 130 35.71 -5.57 14.45
C SER A 130 36.68 -6.04 15.55
N VAL A 131 36.18 -6.78 16.53
CA VAL A 131 36.97 -7.28 17.68
C VAL A 131 37.62 -8.64 17.37
N GLY A 132 37.38 -9.21 16.18
CA GLY A 132 38.01 -10.46 15.74
C GLY A 132 37.32 -11.73 16.22
N GLY A 133 36.04 -11.64 16.60
CA GLY A 133 35.24 -12.79 17.02
C GLY A 133 34.61 -12.62 18.40
N THR A 134 33.72 -13.54 18.75
CA THR A 134 32.92 -13.49 20.00
C THR A 134 33.77 -13.64 21.26
N LEU A 135 34.87 -14.41 21.19
CA LEU A 135 35.78 -14.67 22.31
C LEU A 135 36.63 -13.45 22.68
N SER A 136 36.83 -12.52 21.74
CA SER A 136 37.66 -11.34 21.92
C SER A 136 36.89 -10.15 22.51
N VAL A 137 35.57 -10.26 22.67
CA VAL A 137 34.72 -9.18 23.20
C VAL A 137 34.93 -9.05 24.71
N LEU A 138 35.50 -7.94 25.15
CA LEU A 138 35.72 -7.64 26.55
C LEU A 138 34.39 -7.32 27.25
N VAL A 139 34.08 -8.07 28.32
CA VAL A 139 32.91 -7.81 29.17
C VAL A 139 33.27 -6.77 30.23
N ASP A 140 33.13 -5.50 29.86
CA ASP A 140 33.34 -4.37 30.78
C ASP A 140 32.17 -4.18 31.76
N ARG A 141 32.44 -3.54 32.91
CA ARG A 141 31.42 -3.15 33.90
C ARG A 141 30.30 -2.32 33.28
N LYS A 142 30.61 -1.47 32.29
CA LYS A 142 29.62 -0.68 31.55
C LYS A 142 28.63 -1.57 30.78
N LEU A 143 29.12 -2.64 30.14
CA LEU A 143 28.28 -3.59 29.43
C LEU A 143 27.36 -4.34 30.38
N LEU A 144 27.88 -4.77 31.54
CA LEU A 144 27.11 -5.43 32.60
C LEU A 144 26.01 -4.51 33.15
N MET A 145 26.32 -3.25 33.44
CA MET A 145 25.33 -2.26 33.90
C MET A 145 24.27 -1.97 32.82
N SER A 146 24.68 -1.87 31.56
CA SER A 146 23.75 -1.71 30.45
C SER A 146 22.81 -2.92 30.35
N ALA A 147 23.33 -4.15 30.41
CA ALA A 147 22.53 -5.37 30.37
C ALA A 147 21.54 -5.46 31.54
N ALA A 148 21.99 -5.13 32.76
CA ALA A 148 21.12 -5.11 33.95
C ALA A 148 19.93 -4.15 33.79
N GLY A 149 20.14 -2.99 33.16
CA GLY A 149 19.07 -2.02 32.88
C GLY A 149 18.22 -2.31 31.64
N ALA A 150 18.53 -3.35 30.85
CA ALA A 150 17.89 -3.59 29.55
C ALA A 150 16.37 -3.82 29.68
N ARG A 151 15.96 -4.59 30.70
CA ARG A 151 14.53 -4.85 30.97
C ARG A 151 13.77 -3.58 31.31
N GLN A 152 14.35 -2.70 32.11
CA GLN A 152 13.71 -1.43 32.49
C GLN A 152 13.57 -0.50 31.27
N ARG A 153 14.59 -0.42 30.42
CA ARG A 153 14.51 0.35 29.17
C ARG A 153 13.45 -0.19 28.22
N TYR A 154 13.30 -1.51 28.14
CA TYR A 154 12.24 -2.13 27.35
C TYR A 154 10.84 -1.78 27.87
N LEU A 155 10.63 -1.86 29.19
CA LEU A 155 9.34 -1.47 29.79
C LEU A 155 9.02 0.01 29.58
N ALA A 156 10.00 0.89 29.75
CA ALA A 156 9.85 2.33 29.47
C ALA A 156 9.47 2.58 28.00
N HIS A 157 10.13 1.88 27.06
CA HIS A 157 9.81 1.95 25.64
C HIS A 157 8.36 1.51 25.33
N LEU A 158 7.89 0.42 25.95
CA LEU A 158 6.51 -0.03 25.79
C LEU A 158 5.50 0.99 26.30
N GLU A 159 5.79 1.64 27.43
CA GLU A 159 4.94 2.68 27.98
C GLU A 159 4.90 3.91 27.07
N ASP A 160 6.05 4.32 26.53
CA ASP A 160 6.13 5.43 25.56
C ASP A 160 5.35 5.12 24.27
N GLU A 161 5.48 3.91 23.74
CA GLU A 161 4.71 3.45 22.57
C GLU A 161 3.20 3.48 22.85
N LYS A 162 2.77 3.06 24.04
CA LYS A 162 1.36 3.13 24.44
C LYS A 162 0.89 4.60 24.51
N ARG A 163 1.66 5.48 25.16
CA ARG A 163 1.36 6.91 25.26
C ARG A 163 1.31 7.59 23.90
N LYS A 164 2.18 7.22 22.95
CA LYS A 164 2.14 7.73 21.57
C LYS A 164 0.86 7.33 20.85
N LYS A 165 0.48 6.05 20.91
CA LYS A 165 -0.78 5.57 20.30
C LYS A 165 -2.01 6.24 20.91
N GLU A 166 -2.03 6.43 22.22
CA GLU A 166 -3.12 7.17 22.90
C GLU A 166 -3.18 8.64 22.45
N LYS A 167 -2.04 9.30 22.28
CA LYS A 167 -1.98 10.68 21.74
C LYS A 167 -2.45 10.73 20.29
N GLU A 168 -1.99 9.82 19.44
CA GLU A 168 -2.37 9.74 18.02
C GLU A 168 -3.87 9.51 17.85
N THR A 169 -4.43 8.56 18.61
CA THR A 169 -5.88 8.30 18.58
C THR A 169 -6.70 9.48 19.09
N ARG A 170 -6.22 10.20 20.12
CA ARG A 170 -6.86 11.43 20.59
C ARG A 170 -6.81 12.55 19.55
N VAL A 171 -5.67 12.73 18.89
CA VAL A 171 -5.49 13.71 17.80
C VAL A 171 -6.40 13.36 16.62
N LEU A 172 -6.50 12.08 16.26
CA LEU A 172 -7.37 11.64 15.18
C LEU A 172 -8.84 11.89 15.51
N LYS A 173 -9.29 11.55 16.72
CA LYS A 173 -10.67 11.82 17.18
C LYS A 173 -11.01 13.31 17.13
N ARG A 174 -10.08 14.17 17.57
CA ARG A 174 -10.24 15.63 17.49
C ARG A 174 -10.34 16.14 16.06
N LYS A 175 -9.46 15.66 15.16
CA LYS A 175 -9.52 16.02 13.73
C LYS A 175 -10.87 15.65 13.11
N VAL A 176 -11.40 14.45 13.40
CA VAL A 176 -12.71 14.00 12.91
C VAL A 176 -13.83 14.88 13.48
N ALA A 177 -13.78 15.24 14.75
CA ALA A 177 -14.75 16.15 15.37
C ALA A 177 -14.71 17.55 14.72
N ASP A 178 -13.50 18.11 14.52
CA ASP A 178 -13.29 19.40 13.87
C ASP A 178 -13.80 19.42 12.42
N GLU A 179 -13.55 18.35 11.65
CA GLU A 179 -14.07 18.21 10.29
C GLU A 179 -15.60 18.15 10.29
N ARG A 180 -16.20 17.38 11.21
CA ARG A 180 -17.66 17.31 11.35
C ARG A 180 -18.27 18.66 11.70
N ILE A 181 -17.65 19.41 12.61
CA ILE A 181 -18.10 20.77 12.97
C ILE A 181 -18.06 21.68 11.74
N LYS A 182 -16.98 21.65 10.95
CA LYS A 182 -16.86 22.45 9.72
C LYS A 182 -17.91 22.09 8.66
N GLU A 183 -18.25 20.82 8.52
CA GLU A 183 -19.33 20.38 7.63
C GLU A 183 -20.68 20.92 8.06
N LEU A 184 -20.99 20.83 9.36
CA LEU A 184 -22.23 21.34 9.93
C LEU A 184 -22.32 22.87 9.80
N GLU A 185 -21.22 23.59 10.05
CA GLU A 185 -21.14 25.05 9.86
C GLU A 185 -21.39 25.44 8.39
N LYS A 186 -20.84 24.69 7.41
CA LYS A 186 -21.14 24.91 5.99
C LYS A 186 -22.60 24.62 5.64
N LYS A 187 -23.19 23.54 6.18
CA LYS A 187 -24.60 23.22 5.95
C LYS A 187 -25.50 24.31 6.52
N LYS A 188 -25.20 24.78 7.73
CA LYS A 188 -25.88 25.89 8.39
C LYS A 188 -25.86 27.15 7.51
N ALA A 189 -24.69 27.57 7.03
CA ALA A 189 -24.56 28.76 6.19
C ALA A 189 -25.40 28.67 4.90
N ARG A 190 -25.41 27.52 4.23
CA ARG A 190 -26.24 27.31 3.03
C ARG A 190 -27.73 27.43 3.31
N LEU A 191 -28.19 26.86 4.43
CA LEU A 191 -29.60 26.96 4.82
C LEU A 191 -29.99 28.39 5.20
N GLU A 192 -29.09 29.15 5.85
CA GLU A 192 -29.31 30.57 6.15
C GLU A 192 -29.42 31.42 4.88
N ASP A 193 -28.58 31.18 3.87
CA ASP A 193 -28.64 31.88 2.59
C ASP A 193 -29.92 31.53 1.81
N ASP A 194 -30.30 30.25 1.77
CA ASP A 194 -31.56 29.80 1.20
C ASP A 194 -32.78 30.44 1.88
N MET A 195 -32.74 30.56 3.21
CA MET A 195 -33.81 31.20 3.99
C MET A 195 -33.94 32.68 3.62
N LYS A 196 -32.82 33.41 3.54
CA LYS A 196 -32.82 34.81 3.11
C LYS A 196 -33.41 34.95 1.71
N ALA A 197 -33.00 34.12 0.76
CA ALA A 197 -33.52 34.14 -0.60
C ALA A 197 -35.04 33.84 -0.65
N MET A 198 -35.51 32.86 0.13
CA MET A 198 -36.95 32.55 0.25
C MET A 198 -37.74 33.71 0.87
N GLN A 199 -37.15 34.41 1.84
CA GLN A 199 -37.79 35.54 2.51
C GLN A 199 -37.89 36.75 1.58
N THR A 200 -36.82 37.10 0.87
CA THR A 200 -36.85 38.14 -0.19
C THR A 200 -37.88 37.81 -1.26
N SER A 201 -37.89 36.57 -1.75
CA SER A 201 -38.89 36.14 -2.76
C SER A 201 -40.32 36.22 -2.22
N ALA A 202 -40.54 35.91 -0.93
CA ALA A 202 -41.84 36.02 -0.30
C ALA A 202 -42.30 37.48 -0.16
N ASP A 203 -41.38 38.39 0.13
CA ASP A 203 -41.65 39.82 0.24
C ASP A 203 -41.95 40.42 -1.14
N ASP A 204 -41.20 40.04 -2.19
CA ASP A 204 -41.50 40.42 -3.58
C ASP A 204 -42.91 39.97 -4.03
N PHE A 205 -43.34 38.76 -3.63
CA PHE A 205 -44.69 38.28 -3.93
C PHE A 205 -45.76 39.00 -3.11
N ALA A 206 -45.45 39.45 -1.89
CA ALA A 206 -46.37 40.25 -1.09
C ALA A 206 -46.57 41.63 -1.73
N GLU A 207 -45.49 42.30 -2.14
CA GLU A 207 -45.56 43.60 -2.83
C GLU A 207 -46.30 43.50 -4.17
N LYS A 208 -46.06 42.44 -4.96
CA LYS A 208 -46.83 42.17 -6.19
C LYS A 208 -48.31 41.93 -5.90
N ALA A 209 -48.66 41.33 -4.77
CA ALA A 209 -50.04 41.12 -4.38
C ALA A 209 -50.73 42.46 -4.05
N GLU A 210 -50.05 43.35 -3.33
CA GLU A 210 -50.54 44.69 -3.00
C GLU A 210 -50.78 45.52 -4.26
N ASN A 211 -49.84 45.49 -5.20
CA ASN A 211 -49.94 46.25 -6.44
C ASN A 211 -51.00 45.73 -7.43
N THR A 212 -51.28 44.43 -7.43
CA THR A 212 -52.17 43.80 -8.43
C THR A 212 -53.52 43.33 -7.88
N GLY A 213 -53.69 43.30 -6.55
CA GLY A 213 -54.88 42.76 -5.87
C GLY A 213 -55.10 41.25 -6.05
N LYS A 214 -54.15 40.51 -6.63
CA LYS A 214 -54.32 39.08 -6.92
C LYS A 214 -53.94 38.21 -5.71
N LEU A 215 -54.95 37.57 -5.11
CA LEU A 215 -54.81 36.65 -3.97
C LEU A 215 -53.85 35.48 -4.21
N THR A 216 -53.65 35.07 -5.46
CA THR A 216 -52.72 33.99 -5.84
C THR A 216 -51.28 34.27 -5.42
N TRP A 217 -50.86 35.55 -5.39
CA TRP A 217 -49.51 35.93 -4.96
C TRP A 217 -49.34 35.84 -3.45
N ILE A 218 -50.39 36.15 -2.67
CA ILE A 218 -50.42 35.96 -1.22
C ILE A 218 -50.26 34.48 -0.86
N ALA A 219 -50.95 33.58 -1.58
CA ALA A 219 -50.80 32.14 -1.38
C ALA A 219 -49.37 31.65 -1.61
N LYS A 220 -48.69 32.16 -2.65
CA LYS A 220 -47.27 31.86 -2.94
C LYS A 220 -46.33 32.43 -1.87
N SER A 221 -46.52 33.68 -1.45
CA SER A 221 -45.74 34.31 -0.37
C SER A 221 -45.86 33.51 0.95
N ASN A 222 -47.08 33.16 1.35
CA ASN A 222 -47.31 32.35 2.56
C ASN A 222 -46.70 30.96 2.47
N SER A 223 -46.70 30.33 1.29
CA SER A 223 -46.01 29.05 1.07
C SER A 223 -44.50 29.19 1.34
N LEU A 224 -43.86 30.21 0.77
CA LEU A 224 -42.43 30.45 0.95
C LEU A 224 -42.07 30.81 2.40
N ARG A 225 -42.91 31.60 3.09
CA ARG A 225 -42.71 31.90 4.52
C ARG A 225 -42.82 30.66 5.40
N ARG A 226 -43.74 29.73 5.09
CA ARG A 226 -43.81 28.42 5.79
C ARG A 226 -42.56 27.58 5.54
N SER A 227 -42.08 27.51 4.30
CA SER A 227 -40.85 26.80 3.96
C SER A 227 -39.61 27.41 4.64
N ALA A 228 -39.51 28.75 4.68
CA ALA A 228 -38.44 29.45 5.39
C ALA A 228 -38.48 29.18 6.90
N LYS A 229 -39.67 29.14 7.51
CA LYS A 229 -39.85 28.78 8.93
C LYS A 229 -39.44 27.33 9.22
N ALA A 230 -39.73 26.40 8.32
CA ALA A 230 -39.28 25.02 8.45
C ALA A 230 -37.74 24.91 8.40
N LYS A 231 -37.10 25.61 7.45
CA LYS A 231 -35.63 25.70 7.38
C LYS A 231 -35.02 26.38 8.61
N ALA A 232 -35.71 27.35 9.21
CA ALA A 232 -35.26 28.00 10.45
C ALA A 232 -35.13 27.01 11.63
N ASN A 233 -36.09 26.08 11.74
CA ASN A 233 -36.03 25.03 12.75
C ASN A 233 -34.84 24.08 12.49
N GLU A 234 -34.60 23.69 11.23
CA GLU A 234 -33.44 22.86 10.87
C GLU A 234 -32.11 23.56 11.18
N VAL A 235 -32.02 24.88 10.94
CA VAL A 235 -30.84 25.69 11.32
C VAL A 235 -30.64 25.67 12.83
N GLN A 236 -31.71 25.79 13.62
CA GLN A 236 -31.62 25.75 15.08
C GLN A 236 -31.15 24.37 15.58
N GLU A 237 -31.66 23.27 15.00
CA GLU A 237 -31.20 21.92 15.30
C GLU A 237 -29.70 21.74 15.01
N LEU A 238 -29.21 22.27 13.87
CA LEU A 238 -27.79 22.24 13.53
C LEU A 238 -26.94 23.07 14.49
N VAL A 239 -27.43 24.22 14.97
CA VAL A 239 -26.76 25.03 15.99
C VAL A 239 -26.62 24.26 17.30
N ASP A 240 -27.67 23.57 17.72
CA ASP A 240 -27.66 22.76 18.94
C ASP A 240 -26.72 21.55 18.80
N GLU A 241 -26.70 20.91 17.63
CA GLU A 241 -25.75 19.82 17.31
C GLU A 241 -24.30 20.32 17.39
N ILE A 242 -23.98 21.44 16.74
CA ILE A 242 -22.63 22.06 16.79
C ILE A 242 -22.24 22.41 18.23
N ALA A 243 -23.15 23.02 19.00
CA ALA A 243 -22.91 23.37 20.39
C ALA A 243 -22.72 22.15 21.30
N SER A 244 -23.36 21.02 20.98
CA SER A 244 -23.17 19.76 21.70
C SER A 244 -21.80 19.13 21.39
N LEU A 245 -21.35 19.22 20.13
CA LEU A 245 -20.05 18.70 19.70
C LEU A 245 -18.90 19.52 20.28
N LYS A 246 -18.99 20.85 20.25
CA LYS A 246 -18.01 21.77 20.87
C LYS A 246 -17.88 21.60 22.39
N ARG A 247 -18.91 21.08 23.07
CA ARG A 247 -18.89 20.79 24.52
C ARG A 247 -18.26 19.44 24.88
N LYS A 248 -18.10 18.54 23.91
CA LYS A 248 -17.56 17.19 24.12
C LYS A 248 -16.04 17.09 23.92
N ASP A 249 -15.39 18.13 23.37
CA ASP A 249 -13.94 18.24 23.16
C ASP A 249 -13.18 18.87 24.36
#